data_AF-A0A830B332-F1
#
_entry.id   AF-A0A830B332-F1
#
_cell.length_a   1.000
_cell.length_b   1.000
_cell.length_c   1.000
_cell.angle_alpha   90.00
_cell.angle_beta   90.00
_cell.angle_gamma   90.00
#
_symmetry.space_group_name_H-M   'P 1'
#
loop_
_entity.id
_entity.type
_entity.pdbx_description
1 polymer ?
#
loop_
_entity_poly.entity_id
_entity_poly.type
_entity_poly.pdbx_seq_one_letter_code
_entity_poly.pdbx_strand_id
1 'polypeptide(L)'
;RSSRLKHLTLACCDHISREGLTRAVTKFPKLEELHLILTPAWIYAGDIETISISCPLLKSFAFNRRGYMFRAVDNSCALAIAKNMPNLRHLGLLGNDMSDEGVKAILDGCPHLESLDLRQCFKVELLGDLDTRCSERIKDLRRPSDLIVDYEYYDEFSYDSYNLYYLENYYDHIDDDNGDNDDLYDSTYSVDHYFGGYERSDYWDQVEHNYWDATDRSRKGKMVTWQQSRRCSERM
;
A
#
# COMPACT_ATOMS: atom_id res chain seq x y z
N ARG A 1 -13.56 7.59 27.53
CA ARG A 1 -13.45 6.13 27.25
C ARG A 1 -14.51 5.79 26.20
N SER A 2 -14.16 5.70 24.91
CA SER A 2 -15.15 5.42 23.85
C SER A 2 -15.22 3.91 23.58
N SER A 3 -16.01 3.18 24.38
CA SER A 3 -16.25 1.73 24.19
C SER A 3 -17.22 1.41 23.05
N ARG A 4 -17.55 2.42 22.23
CA ARG A 4 -18.51 2.34 21.12
C ARG A 4 -17.89 2.69 19.77
N LEU A 5 -16.57 2.94 19.73
CA LEU A 5 -15.90 3.24 18.47
C LEU A 5 -16.03 2.02 17.54
N LYS A 6 -16.61 2.25 16.38
CA LYS A 6 -16.82 1.24 15.33
C LYS A 6 -15.87 1.42 14.15
N HIS A 7 -15.35 2.63 13.97
CA HIS A 7 -14.52 3.02 12.85
C HIS A 7 -13.27 3.72 13.39
N LEU A 8 -12.10 3.30 12.94
CA LEU A 8 -10.83 3.93 13.27
C LEU A 8 -9.95 3.98 12.03
N THR A 9 -9.53 5.17 11.65
CA THR A 9 -8.55 5.38 10.60
C THR A 9 -7.30 6.03 11.19
N LEU A 10 -6.15 5.43 10.93
CA LEU A 10 -4.82 5.94 11.26
C LEU A 10 -4.07 6.15 9.96
N ALA A 11 -4.02 7.40 9.49
CA ALA A 11 -3.35 7.78 8.25
C ALA A 11 -2.09 8.58 8.53
N CYS A 12 -1.00 8.28 7.80
CA CYS A 12 0.28 9.00 7.87
C CYS A 12 0.84 9.11 9.30
N CYS A 13 0.61 8.07 10.10
CA CYS A 13 1.00 8.02 11.51
C CYS A 13 2.42 7.47 11.68
N ASP A 14 3.43 8.16 11.15
CA ASP A 14 4.83 7.68 11.11
C ASP A 14 5.46 7.44 12.50
N HIS A 15 4.94 8.12 13.53
CA HIS A 15 5.45 8.07 14.89
C HIS A 15 4.67 7.14 15.83
N ILE A 16 3.61 6.48 15.35
CA ILE A 16 2.99 5.44 16.17
C ILE A 16 4.02 4.32 16.37
N SER A 17 4.08 3.74 17.56
CA SER A 17 4.90 2.56 17.81
C SER A 17 4.06 1.30 17.73
N ARG A 18 4.70 0.13 17.58
CA ARG A 18 4.01 -1.17 17.59
C ARG A 18 3.15 -1.36 18.80
N GLU A 19 3.75 -1.16 19.95
CA GLU A 19 3.04 -1.26 21.21
C GLU A 19 1.95 -0.19 21.34
N GLY A 20 2.15 1.00 20.75
CA GLY A 20 1.14 2.05 20.69
C GLY A 20 -0.11 1.57 19.96
N LEU A 21 0.07 1.01 18.75
CA LEU A 21 -1.01 0.47 17.94
C LEU A 21 -1.73 -0.69 18.64
N THR A 22 -0.99 -1.69 19.13
CA THR A 22 -1.59 -2.86 19.79
C THR A 22 -2.34 -2.47 21.08
N ARG A 23 -1.79 -1.55 21.88
CA ARG A 23 -2.50 -0.98 23.05
C ARG A 23 -3.70 -0.13 22.69
N ALA A 24 -3.74 0.46 21.50
CA ALA A 24 -4.90 1.23 21.04
C ALA A 24 -6.04 0.28 20.64
N VAL A 25 -5.79 -0.70 19.78
CA VAL A 25 -6.83 -1.59 19.25
C VAL A 25 -7.48 -2.45 20.34
N THR A 26 -6.72 -2.85 21.37
CA THR A 26 -7.26 -3.58 22.54
C THR A 26 -8.31 -2.79 23.34
N LYS A 27 -8.40 -1.46 23.17
CA LYS A 27 -9.42 -0.62 23.81
C LYS A 27 -10.73 -0.57 23.03
N PHE A 28 -10.76 -1.10 21.80
CA PHE A 28 -11.89 -0.99 20.87
C PHE A 28 -12.39 -2.37 20.39
N PRO A 29 -12.86 -3.26 21.30
CA PRO A 29 -13.29 -4.62 20.92
C PRO A 29 -14.56 -4.67 20.05
N LYS A 30 -15.22 -3.53 19.84
CA LYS A 30 -16.41 -3.38 18.99
C LYS A 30 -16.11 -2.75 17.63
N LEU A 31 -14.84 -2.62 17.28
CA LEU A 31 -14.43 -2.05 16.01
C LEU A 31 -14.90 -2.94 14.86
N GLU A 32 -15.60 -2.33 13.91
CA GLU A 32 -16.09 -2.97 12.69
C GLU A 32 -15.22 -2.58 11.49
N GLU A 33 -14.55 -1.43 11.55
CA GLU A 33 -13.69 -0.91 10.50
C GLU A 33 -12.37 -0.35 11.05
N LEU A 34 -11.25 -0.82 10.51
CA LEU A 34 -9.91 -0.35 10.85
C LEU A 34 -9.10 -0.09 9.59
N HIS A 35 -8.71 1.16 9.38
CA HIS A 35 -7.87 1.55 8.25
C HIS A 35 -6.52 2.05 8.75
N LEU A 36 -5.46 1.38 8.32
CA LEU A 36 -4.07 1.71 8.56
C LEU A 36 -3.48 2.16 7.21
N ILE A 37 -3.33 3.47 7.04
CA ILE A 37 -2.95 4.07 5.76
C ILE A 37 -1.58 4.74 5.90
N LEU A 38 -0.62 4.36 5.06
CA LEU A 38 0.75 4.88 5.11
C LEU A 38 1.34 4.78 6.52
N THR A 39 1.05 3.68 7.21
CA THR A 39 1.62 3.38 8.53
C THR A 39 3.03 2.79 8.38
N PRO A 40 3.89 2.93 9.40
CA PRO A 40 5.28 2.47 9.33
C PRO A 40 5.47 1.01 8.91
N ALA A 41 6.61 0.75 8.25
CA ALA A 41 6.95 -0.57 7.69
C ALA A 41 7.08 -1.70 8.72
N TRP A 42 7.17 -1.39 10.02
CA TRP A 42 7.38 -2.37 11.08
C TRP A 42 6.11 -3.14 11.50
N ILE A 43 4.93 -2.83 10.95
CA ILE A 43 3.75 -3.69 11.17
C ILE A 43 3.95 -4.98 10.38
N TYR A 44 3.92 -6.14 11.04
CA TYR A 44 4.07 -7.44 10.37
C TYR A 44 2.88 -8.36 10.66
N ALA A 45 2.92 -9.59 10.14
CA ALA A 45 1.89 -10.61 10.32
C ALA A 45 1.41 -10.75 11.78
N GLY A 46 2.32 -10.77 12.77
CA GLY A 46 1.95 -10.90 14.19
C GLY A 46 1.13 -9.72 14.75
N ASP A 47 1.28 -8.53 14.19
CA ASP A 47 0.47 -7.37 14.56
C ASP A 47 -0.95 -7.49 14.01
N ILE A 48 -1.08 -8.01 12.78
CA ILE A 48 -2.38 -8.34 12.16
C ILE A 48 -3.11 -9.41 12.97
N GLU A 49 -2.40 -10.44 13.43
CA GLU A 49 -2.95 -11.44 14.35
C GLU A 49 -3.48 -10.78 15.63
N THR A 50 -2.69 -9.88 16.23
CA THR A 50 -3.09 -9.15 17.44
C THR A 50 -4.33 -8.28 17.21
N ILE A 51 -4.41 -7.60 16.07
CA ILE A 51 -5.56 -6.80 15.66
C ILE A 51 -6.80 -7.68 15.53
N SER A 52 -6.68 -8.84 14.86
CA SER A 52 -7.79 -9.76 14.65
C SER A 52 -8.39 -10.29 15.96
N ILE A 53 -7.53 -10.60 16.94
CA ILE A 53 -7.95 -11.05 18.28
C ILE A 53 -8.61 -9.91 19.06
N SER A 54 -8.06 -8.69 18.94
CA SER A 54 -8.54 -7.52 19.66
C SER A 54 -9.87 -7.00 19.12
N CYS A 55 -10.09 -7.12 17.81
CA CYS A 55 -11.23 -6.58 17.09
C CYS A 55 -11.95 -7.68 16.30
N PRO A 56 -12.62 -8.64 16.97
CA PRO A 56 -13.21 -9.82 16.33
C PRO A 56 -14.42 -9.52 15.43
N LEU A 57 -14.92 -8.28 15.46
CA LEU A 57 -16.08 -7.82 14.68
C LEU A 57 -15.68 -7.07 13.40
N LEU A 58 -14.39 -7.06 13.04
CA LEU A 58 -13.91 -6.40 11.83
C LEU A 58 -14.59 -6.95 10.57
N LYS A 59 -15.13 -6.03 9.78
CA LYS A 59 -15.73 -6.24 8.47
C LYS A 59 -14.98 -5.48 7.37
N SER A 60 -14.34 -4.37 7.74
CA SER A 60 -13.52 -3.56 6.84
C SER A 60 -12.12 -3.43 7.42
N PHE A 61 -11.11 -3.83 6.65
CA PHE A 61 -9.72 -3.66 7.03
C PHE A 61 -8.95 -3.09 5.86
N ALA A 62 -8.28 -1.96 6.06
CA ALA A 62 -7.35 -1.42 5.09
C ALA A 62 -5.95 -1.40 5.71
N PHE A 63 -4.99 -1.94 4.99
CA PHE A 63 -3.59 -1.97 5.38
C PHE A 63 -2.76 -1.49 4.20
N ASN A 64 -2.87 -0.20 3.92
CA ASN A 64 -2.34 0.40 2.70
C ASN A 64 -0.96 0.97 2.98
N ARG A 65 0.00 0.64 2.11
CA ARG A 65 1.41 0.94 2.24
C ARG A 65 1.92 1.61 0.97
N ARG A 66 3.06 2.28 1.06
CA ARG A 66 3.78 2.72 -0.14
C ARG A 66 4.15 1.49 -0.96
N GLY A 67 3.70 1.44 -2.22
CA GLY A 67 4.12 0.42 -3.16
C GLY A 67 5.56 0.67 -3.60
N TYR A 68 6.38 -0.37 -3.60
CA TYR A 68 7.75 -0.32 -4.10
C TYR A 68 7.98 -1.47 -5.07
N MET A 69 8.38 -1.15 -6.31
CA MET A 69 8.54 -2.16 -7.35
C MET A 69 9.65 -3.19 -7.02
N PHE A 70 10.73 -2.74 -6.40
CA PHE A 70 11.94 -3.54 -6.17
C PHE A 70 12.01 -4.22 -4.79
N ARG A 71 11.00 -4.09 -3.93
CA ARG A 71 10.99 -4.81 -2.64
C ARG A 71 10.85 -6.30 -2.85
N ALA A 72 11.28 -7.14 -1.92
CA ALA A 72 11.07 -8.60 -2.00
C ALA A 72 9.58 -8.96 -1.83
N VAL A 73 9.14 -10.09 -2.40
CA VAL A 73 7.78 -10.60 -2.14
C VAL A 73 7.66 -11.00 -0.67
N ASP A 74 6.61 -10.55 0.00
CA ASP A 74 6.21 -10.95 1.34
C ASP A 74 4.69 -11.18 1.42
N ASN A 75 4.29 -12.45 1.43
CA ASN A 75 2.90 -12.87 1.59
C ASN A 75 2.46 -13.00 3.06
N SER A 76 3.35 -12.73 4.04
CA SER A 76 3.09 -13.00 5.46
C SER A 76 1.86 -12.26 6.00
N CYS A 77 1.68 -11.00 5.63
CA CYS A 77 0.54 -10.20 6.05
C CYS A 77 -0.76 -10.69 5.40
N ALA A 78 -0.73 -11.00 4.09
CA ALA A 78 -1.90 -11.56 3.39
C ALA A 78 -2.35 -12.90 4.00
N LEU A 79 -1.39 -13.78 4.33
CA LEU A 79 -1.65 -15.05 5.00
C LEU A 79 -2.23 -14.85 6.41
N ALA A 80 -1.72 -13.87 7.17
CA ALA A 80 -2.26 -13.55 8.49
C ALA A 80 -3.69 -13.02 8.42
N ILE A 81 -4.01 -12.16 7.45
CA ILE A 81 -5.37 -11.67 7.21
C ILE A 81 -6.29 -12.85 6.88
N ALA A 82 -5.91 -13.66 5.88
CA ALA A 82 -6.67 -14.82 5.43
C ALA A 82 -7.00 -15.78 6.59
N LYS A 83 -6.01 -16.06 7.44
CA LYS A 83 -6.17 -17.00 8.55
C LYS A 83 -7.06 -16.47 9.68
N ASN A 84 -6.99 -15.17 9.96
CA ASN A 84 -7.53 -14.64 11.21
C ASN A 84 -8.73 -13.69 11.05
N MET A 85 -9.08 -13.28 9.83
CA MET A 85 -10.17 -12.32 9.58
C MET A 85 -11.23 -12.85 8.59
N PRO A 86 -11.84 -14.04 8.84
CA PRO A 86 -12.73 -14.70 7.88
C PRO A 86 -14.05 -13.95 7.60
N ASN A 87 -14.42 -12.99 8.44
CA ASN A 87 -15.65 -12.21 8.33
C ASN A 87 -15.49 -10.90 7.55
N LEU A 88 -14.31 -10.64 6.99
CA LEU A 88 -14.08 -9.43 6.19
C LEU A 88 -14.99 -9.39 4.96
N ARG A 89 -15.47 -8.18 4.68
CA ARG A 89 -16.25 -7.80 3.50
C ARG A 89 -15.50 -6.80 2.64
N HIS A 90 -14.64 -5.97 3.23
CA HIS A 90 -13.84 -4.99 2.51
C HIS A 90 -12.38 -5.12 2.95
N LEU A 91 -11.49 -5.27 1.97
CA LEU A 91 -10.05 -5.39 2.21
C LEU A 91 -9.27 -4.46 1.29
N GLY A 92 -8.56 -3.50 1.88
CA GLY A 92 -7.58 -2.67 1.19
C GLY A 92 -6.17 -3.16 1.45
N LEU A 93 -5.41 -3.43 0.39
CA LEU A 93 -4.00 -3.82 0.45
C LEU A 93 -3.16 -3.00 -0.52
N LEU A 94 -3.58 -1.79 -0.84
CA LEU A 94 -2.89 -0.91 -1.79
C LEU A 94 -1.39 -0.81 -1.42
N GLY A 95 -0.53 -1.06 -2.41
CA GLY A 95 0.93 -0.96 -2.29
C GLY A 95 1.61 -2.00 -1.40
N ASN A 96 0.98 -3.15 -1.16
CA ASN A 96 1.63 -4.25 -0.43
C ASN A 96 2.54 -5.08 -1.34
N ASP A 97 3.66 -5.53 -0.78
CA ASP A 97 4.69 -6.31 -1.48
C ASP A 97 4.32 -7.80 -1.63
N MET A 98 3.10 -8.13 -2.04
CA MET A 98 2.58 -9.51 -2.11
C MET A 98 2.52 -10.04 -3.54
N SER A 99 2.38 -11.36 -3.70
CA SER A 99 2.17 -12.02 -5.00
C SER A 99 0.79 -12.66 -5.11
N ASP A 100 0.51 -13.28 -6.26
CA ASP A 100 -0.71 -14.06 -6.51
C ASP A 100 -0.99 -15.12 -5.43
N GLU A 101 0.04 -15.67 -4.78
CA GLU A 101 -0.12 -16.61 -3.66
C GLU A 101 -0.79 -15.95 -2.44
N GLY A 102 -0.46 -14.69 -2.16
CA GLY A 102 -1.13 -13.92 -1.11
C GLY A 102 -2.60 -13.65 -1.48
N VAL A 103 -2.89 -13.36 -2.75
CA VAL A 103 -4.28 -13.16 -3.21
C VAL A 103 -5.08 -14.45 -3.09
N LYS A 104 -4.52 -15.60 -3.52
CA LYS A 104 -5.14 -16.92 -3.36
C LYS A 104 -5.47 -17.19 -1.90
N ALA A 105 -4.52 -16.95 -0.99
CA ALA A 105 -4.75 -17.12 0.45
C ALA A 105 -5.91 -16.26 0.95
N ILE A 106 -5.99 -14.99 0.56
CA ILE A 106 -7.09 -14.08 0.93
C ILE A 106 -8.43 -14.63 0.43
N LEU A 107 -8.48 -15.10 -0.83
CA LEU A 107 -9.69 -15.73 -1.35
C LEU A 107 -10.00 -17.01 -0.57
N ASP A 108 -9.05 -17.83 -0.18
CA ASP A 108 -9.36 -19.04 0.59
C ASP A 108 -9.83 -18.74 2.02
N GLY A 109 -9.26 -17.71 2.65
CA GLY A 109 -9.50 -17.37 4.06
C GLY A 109 -10.66 -16.41 4.35
N CYS A 110 -11.03 -15.56 3.39
CA CYS A 110 -12.04 -14.50 3.56
C CYS A 110 -13.29 -14.74 2.70
N PRO A 111 -14.11 -15.78 2.96
CA PRO A 111 -15.21 -16.23 2.08
C PRO A 111 -16.30 -15.18 1.83
N HIS A 112 -16.43 -14.18 2.70
CA HIS A 112 -17.44 -13.13 2.63
C HIS A 112 -16.95 -11.83 1.99
N LEU A 113 -15.73 -11.82 1.43
CA LEU A 113 -15.12 -10.63 0.86
C LEU A 113 -15.91 -10.14 -0.37
N GLU A 114 -16.27 -8.86 -0.36
CA GLU A 114 -17.06 -8.20 -1.40
C GLU A 114 -16.24 -7.15 -2.17
N SER A 115 -15.27 -6.50 -1.51
CA SER A 115 -14.37 -5.51 -2.10
C SER A 115 -12.91 -5.84 -1.76
N LEU A 116 -12.04 -5.74 -2.76
CA LEU A 116 -10.60 -5.99 -2.66
C LEU A 116 -9.84 -4.94 -3.49
N ASP A 117 -8.98 -4.17 -2.83
CA ASP A 117 -8.11 -3.19 -3.46
C ASP A 117 -6.65 -3.63 -3.45
N LEU A 118 -6.11 -3.90 -4.64
CA LEU A 118 -4.74 -4.38 -4.89
C LEU A 118 -3.89 -3.38 -5.68
N ARG A 119 -4.35 -2.13 -5.85
CA ARG A 119 -3.59 -1.12 -6.60
C ARG A 119 -2.18 -0.99 -6.08
N GLN A 120 -1.21 -0.82 -6.97
CA GLN A 120 0.23 -0.75 -6.63
C GLN A 120 0.80 -2.01 -5.93
N CYS A 121 0.08 -3.13 -5.86
CA CYS A 121 0.68 -4.43 -5.53
C CYS A 121 1.42 -4.95 -6.77
N PHE A 122 2.59 -4.38 -7.05
CA PHE A 122 3.32 -4.52 -8.33
C PHE A 122 3.73 -5.96 -8.71
N LYS A 123 3.62 -6.92 -7.79
CA LYS A 123 3.99 -8.32 -8.01
C LYS A 123 2.81 -9.27 -8.09
N VAL A 124 1.60 -8.72 -8.06
CA VAL A 124 0.37 -9.45 -8.32
C VAL A 124 0.07 -9.29 -9.81
N GLU A 125 -0.04 -10.41 -10.52
CA GLU A 125 -0.28 -10.42 -11.96
C GLU A 125 -1.77 -10.58 -12.27
N LEU A 126 -2.53 -11.30 -11.42
CA LEU A 126 -3.94 -11.67 -11.65
C LEU A 126 -4.18 -12.23 -13.06
N LEU A 127 -3.60 -13.39 -13.36
CA LEU A 127 -3.78 -14.08 -14.63
C LEU A 127 -4.56 -15.39 -14.49
N GLY A 128 -5.15 -15.83 -15.61
CA GLY A 128 -5.79 -17.14 -15.74
C GLY A 128 -6.93 -17.39 -14.73
N ASP A 129 -6.90 -18.54 -14.07
CA ASP A 129 -7.96 -18.95 -13.14
C ASP A 129 -8.08 -18.02 -11.93
N LEU A 130 -6.98 -17.40 -11.49
CA LEU A 130 -7.01 -16.47 -10.36
C LEU A 130 -7.78 -15.20 -10.72
N ASP A 131 -7.60 -14.70 -11.94
CA ASP A 131 -8.33 -13.53 -12.44
C ASP A 131 -9.83 -13.79 -12.52
N THR A 132 -10.19 -14.93 -13.12
CA THR A 132 -11.58 -15.40 -13.20
C THR A 132 -12.19 -15.50 -11.80
N ARG A 133 -11.48 -16.16 -10.87
CA ARG A 133 -11.93 -16.33 -9.48
C ARG A 133 -12.12 -15.00 -8.75
N CYS A 134 -11.22 -14.04 -8.95
CA CYS A 134 -11.38 -12.70 -8.38
C CYS A 134 -12.62 -12.02 -8.95
N SER A 135 -12.78 -12.04 -10.28
CA SER A 135 -13.86 -11.34 -10.98
C SER A 135 -15.25 -11.92 -10.69
N GLU A 136 -15.36 -13.23 -10.49
CA GLU A 136 -16.63 -13.88 -10.16
C GLU A 136 -17.06 -13.65 -8.70
N ARG A 137 -16.09 -13.56 -7.79
CA ARG A 137 -16.37 -13.54 -6.36
C ARG A 137 -16.35 -12.14 -5.74
N ILE A 138 -15.47 -11.27 -6.21
CA ILE A 138 -15.29 -9.92 -5.68
C ILE A 138 -16.11 -8.95 -6.53
N LYS A 139 -17.06 -8.27 -5.88
CA LYS A 139 -17.96 -7.32 -6.56
C LYS A 139 -17.25 -6.04 -6.96
N ASP A 140 -16.34 -5.58 -6.09
CA ASP A 140 -15.57 -4.35 -6.28
C ASP A 140 -14.07 -4.69 -6.18
N LEU A 141 -13.49 -5.05 -7.31
CA LEU A 141 -12.08 -5.39 -7.44
C LEU A 141 -11.33 -4.19 -8.02
N ARG A 142 -10.34 -3.66 -7.29
CA ARG A 142 -9.34 -2.73 -7.83
C ARG A 142 -8.05 -3.47 -8.10
N ARG A 143 -7.64 -3.49 -9.36
CA ARG A 143 -6.50 -4.26 -9.87
C ARG A 143 -5.17 -3.55 -9.62
N PRO A 144 -4.04 -4.27 -9.63
CA PRO A 144 -2.71 -3.68 -9.45
C PRO A 144 -2.40 -2.49 -10.36
N SER A 145 -2.87 -2.53 -11.61
CA SER A 145 -2.67 -1.49 -12.63
C SER A 145 -3.73 -0.38 -12.63
N ASP A 146 -4.78 -0.48 -11.79
CA ASP A 146 -5.80 0.57 -11.74
C ASP A 146 -5.22 1.85 -11.13
N LEU A 147 -5.66 2.99 -11.66
CA LEU A 147 -5.24 4.30 -11.17
C LEU A 147 -5.71 4.54 -9.73
N ILE A 148 -4.89 5.26 -8.96
CA ILE A 148 -5.21 5.67 -7.59
C ILE A 148 -5.81 7.09 -7.51
N VAL A 149 -6.22 7.67 -8.64
CA VAL A 149 -6.71 9.06 -8.72
C VAL A 149 -7.94 9.35 -7.88
N ASP A 150 -8.73 8.32 -7.56
CA ASP A 150 -9.92 8.39 -6.71
C ASP A 150 -9.63 8.04 -5.24
N TYR A 151 -8.37 7.78 -4.90
CA TYR A 151 -7.97 7.43 -3.55
C TYR A 151 -7.87 8.68 -2.66
N GLU A 152 -8.49 8.65 -1.48
CA GLU A 152 -8.62 9.82 -0.59
C GLU A 152 -7.26 10.44 -0.19
N TYR A 153 -6.21 9.63 -0.16
CA TYR A 153 -4.84 10.04 0.16
C TYR A 153 -3.94 10.09 -1.08
N TYR A 154 -4.50 10.42 -2.25
CA TYR A 154 -3.77 10.42 -3.52
C TYR A 154 -2.49 11.25 -3.45
N ASP A 155 -2.53 12.45 -2.86
CA ASP A 155 -1.38 13.34 -2.80
C ASP A 155 -0.22 12.70 -2.02
N GLU A 156 -0.52 12.02 -0.92
CA GLU A 156 0.48 11.32 -0.10
C GLU A 156 1.06 10.08 -0.80
N PHE A 157 0.31 9.42 -1.69
CA PHE A 157 0.80 8.27 -2.48
C PHE A 157 1.47 8.67 -3.80
N SER A 158 1.04 9.78 -4.40
CA SER A 158 1.52 10.29 -5.69
C SER A 158 2.91 10.90 -5.58
N TYR A 159 3.17 11.66 -4.51
CA TYR A 159 4.48 12.26 -4.28
C TYR A 159 5.60 11.21 -4.19
N ASP A 160 5.33 10.07 -3.56
CA ASP A 160 6.32 9.00 -3.43
C ASP A 160 6.47 8.17 -4.71
N SER A 161 5.39 7.97 -5.47
CA SER A 161 5.49 7.34 -6.80
C SER A 161 6.31 8.17 -7.79
N TYR A 162 6.17 9.49 -7.77
CA TYR A 162 7.01 10.41 -8.55
C TYR A 162 8.46 10.46 -8.04
N ASN A 163 8.69 10.44 -6.73
CA ASN A 163 10.05 10.44 -6.17
C ASN A 163 10.77 9.10 -6.37
N LEU A 164 10.07 7.96 -6.37
CA LEU A 164 10.65 6.65 -6.66
C LEU A 164 11.18 6.59 -8.09
N TYR A 165 10.42 7.10 -9.06
CA TYR A 165 10.88 7.24 -10.44
C TYR A 165 12.11 8.16 -10.58
N TYR A 166 12.14 9.28 -9.86
CA TYR A 166 13.28 10.22 -9.93
C TYR A 166 14.53 9.70 -9.21
N LEU A 167 14.39 9.00 -8.08
CA LEU A 167 15.50 8.31 -7.41
C LEU A 167 16.03 7.17 -8.28
N GLU A 168 15.17 6.44 -8.98
CA GLU A 168 15.55 5.36 -9.91
C GLU A 168 16.35 5.87 -11.12
N ASN A 169 15.97 7.00 -11.72
CA ASN A 169 16.72 7.56 -12.88
C ASN A 169 17.97 8.36 -12.47
N TYR A 170 18.12 8.73 -11.20
CA TYR A 170 19.30 9.47 -10.73
C TYR A 170 20.50 8.54 -10.45
N TYR A 171 20.26 7.29 -10.06
CA TYR A 171 21.34 6.33 -9.79
C TYR A 171 21.76 5.49 -11.00
N ASP A 172 20.96 5.46 -12.08
CA ASP A 172 21.31 4.80 -13.35
C ASP A 172 22.25 5.65 -14.25
N HIS A 173 22.73 6.79 -13.73
CA HIS A 173 23.64 7.71 -14.42
C HIS A 173 24.98 7.93 -13.70
N ILE A 174 25.33 7.07 -12.73
CA ILE A 174 26.70 7.02 -12.21
C ILE A 174 27.45 5.89 -12.94
N ASP A 175 27.57 6.06 -14.26
CA ASP A 175 28.67 5.47 -15.02
C ASP A 175 29.72 6.57 -15.21
N ASP A 176 30.89 6.36 -14.61
CA ASP A 176 32.19 6.99 -14.90
C ASP A 176 32.19 8.44 -15.41
N ASP A 177 32.26 9.44 -14.52
CA ASP A 177 33.32 10.45 -14.68
C ASP A 177 33.64 11.19 -13.37
N ASN A 178 34.93 11.47 -13.18
CA ASN A 178 35.47 12.20 -12.05
C ASN A 178 35.09 13.68 -12.14
N GLY A 179 34.70 14.30 -11.02
CA GLY A 179 34.59 15.76 -10.97
C GLY A 179 34.05 16.29 -9.65
N ASP A 180 34.96 16.70 -8.78
CA ASP A 180 34.71 17.41 -7.51
C ASP A 180 33.69 18.56 -7.63
N ASN A 181 32.68 18.58 -6.76
CA ASN A 181 32.36 19.68 -5.82
C ASN A 181 30.99 19.49 -5.14
N ASP A 182 31.03 19.20 -3.84
CA ASP A 182 30.41 19.93 -2.73
C ASP A 182 29.06 20.64 -2.97
N ASP A 183 27.98 20.07 -2.41
CA ASP A 183 27.42 20.49 -1.10
C ASP A 183 25.88 20.36 -0.98
N LEU A 184 25.48 19.73 0.13
CA LEU A 184 24.24 19.91 0.90
C LEU A 184 22.92 19.29 0.39
N TYR A 185 22.60 18.07 0.86
CA TYR A 185 21.58 17.91 1.92
C TYR A 185 21.65 16.53 2.60
N ASP A 186 21.45 16.56 3.91
CA ASP A 186 21.76 15.54 4.91
C ASP A 186 20.98 14.22 4.73
N SER A 187 21.73 13.14 4.87
CA SER A 187 21.36 11.74 4.73
C SER A 187 20.87 11.19 6.07
N THR A 188 19.66 10.62 6.10
CA THR A 188 19.44 9.37 6.84
C THR A 188 18.26 8.60 6.25
N TYR A 189 18.53 7.76 5.26
CA TYR A 189 17.89 6.43 5.15
C TYR A 189 18.89 5.52 4.46
N SER A 190 19.55 4.67 5.26
CA SER A 190 20.48 3.66 4.80
C SER A 190 19.74 2.68 3.87
N VAL A 191 20.01 2.78 2.57
CA VAL A 191 19.66 1.77 1.59
C VAL A 191 20.72 0.68 1.68
N ASP A 192 20.51 -0.28 2.58
CA ASP A 192 21.34 -1.48 2.61
C ASP A 192 21.06 -2.30 1.34
N HIS A 193 22.05 -2.25 0.45
CA HIS A 193 22.37 -3.15 -0.66
C HIS A 193 21.41 -4.33 -0.89
N TYR A 194 20.75 -4.39 -2.04
CA TYR A 194 20.57 -5.62 -2.84
C TYR A 194 20.01 -5.26 -4.23
N PHE A 195 20.90 -5.03 -5.20
CA PHE A 195 20.56 -5.08 -6.63
C PHE A 195 20.77 -6.51 -7.12
N GLY A 196 19.72 -7.10 -7.69
CA GLY A 196 19.78 -8.34 -8.45
C GLY A 196 18.92 -8.16 -9.70
N GLY A 197 19.57 -8.14 -10.86
CA GLY A 197 18.97 -7.79 -12.15
C GLY A 197 17.73 -8.61 -12.49
N TYR A 198 16.70 -7.91 -12.95
CA TYR A 198 15.51 -8.50 -13.54
C TYR A 198 15.27 -7.82 -14.90
N GLU A 199 15.05 -8.61 -15.94
CA GLU A 199 14.76 -8.10 -17.27
C GLU A 199 13.38 -7.41 -17.30
N ARG A 200 13.32 -6.24 -17.96
CA ARG A 200 12.11 -5.44 -18.18
C ARG A 200 11.13 -6.27 -19.04
N SER A 201 10.03 -6.73 -18.44
CA SER A 201 8.95 -7.46 -19.13
C SER A 201 8.07 -6.51 -19.96
N ASP A 202 7.55 -6.99 -21.10
CA ASP A 202 6.57 -6.30 -21.97
C ASP A 202 5.31 -5.82 -21.22
N TYR A 203 5.01 -6.41 -20.06
CA TYR A 203 3.97 -5.95 -19.14
C TYR A 203 4.22 -4.51 -18.66
N TRP A 204 5.48 -4.15 -18.43
CA TRP A 204 5.88 -2.86 -17.87
C TRP A 204 5.85 -1.73 -18.87
N ASP A 205 6.12 -2.01 -20.15
CA ASP A 205 5.96 -1.02 -21.21
C ASP A 205 4.49 -0.58 -21.34
N GLN A 206 3.55 -1.49 -21.07
CA GLN A 206 2.12 -1.19 -21.11
C GLN A 206 1.64 -0.43 -19.86
N VAL A 207 2.17 -0.75 -18.68
CA VAL A 207 1.91 0.02 -17.44
C VAL A 207 2.47 1.44 -17.55
N GLU A 208 3.69 1.58 -18.06
CA GLU A 208 4.36 2.85 -18.30
C GLU A 208 3.59 3.69 -19.32
N HIS A 209 3.16 3.09 -20.44
CA HIS A 209 2.37 3.78 -21.46
C HIS A 209 1.04 4.31 -20.92
N ASN A 210 0.32 3.51 -20.12
CA ASN A 210 -0.95 3.90 -19.51
C ASN A 210 -0.78 5.01 -18.46
N TYR A 211 0.34 5.01 -17.72
CA TYR A 211 0.67 6.04 -16.74
C TYR A 211 1.01 7.39 -17.41
N TRP A 212 1.77 7.37 -18.53
CA TRP A 212 2.13 8.58 -19.27
C TRP A 212 0.96 9.19 -20.05
N ASP A 213 0.10 8.38 -20.65
CA ASP A 213 -1.10 8.87 -21.35
C ASP A 213 -2.09 9.57 -20.39
N ALA A 214 -2.19 9.09 -19.16
CA ALA A 214 -3.05 9.68 -18.13
C ALA A 214 -2.46 10.99 -17.58
N THR A 215 -1.13 11.05 -17.39
CA THR A 215 -0.45 12.25 -16.89
C THR A 215 -0.37 13.36 -17.93
N ASP A 216 -0.27 13.06 -19.23
CA ASP A 216 -0.33 14.08 -20.30
C ASP A 216 -1.73 14.72 -20.42
N ARG A 217 -2.80 13.93 -20.23
CA ARG A 217 -4.18 14.46 -20.15
C ARG A 217 -4.39 15.36 -18.92
N SER A 218 -3.72 15.06 -17.80
CA SER A 218 -3.76 15.86 -16.58
C SER A 218 -2.94 17.16 -16.69
N ARG A 219 -1.77 17.13 -17.35
CA ARG A 219 -0.89 18.30 -17.55
C ARG A 219 -1.51 19.41 -18.40
N LYS A 220 -2.44 19.09 -19.30
CA LYS A 220 -3.23 20.10 -20.05
C LYS A 220 -4.26 20.83 -19.17
N GLY A 221 -4.42 20.42 -17.92
CA GLY A 221 -5.48 20.88 -17.02
C GLY A 221 -5.12 22.04 -16.10
N LYS A 222 -4.07 21.97 -15.28
CA LYS A 222 -3.85 22.97 -14.20
C LYS A 222 -2.38 23.12 -13.81
N MET A 223 -1.81 24.26 -14.16
CA MET A 223 -0.59 24.79 -13.56
C MET A 223 -1.01 25.63 -12.35
N VAL A 224 -0.90 25.09 -11.13
CA VAL A 224 -1.08 25.86 -9.89
C VAL A 224 -0.02 25.42 -8.90
N THR A 225 1.02 26.24 -8.76
CA THR A 225 2.04 26.18 -7.72
C THR A 225 1.41 26.52 -6.36
N TRP A 226 1.54 25.73 -5.29
CA TRP A 226 1.49 26.25 -3.91
C TRP A 226 2.19 25.36 -2.86
N GLN A 227 2.65 26.07 -1.84
CA GLN A 227 3.58 25.74 -0.76
C GLN A 227 3.01 24.85 0.36
N GLN A 228 3.94 24.21 1.08
CA GLN A 228 3.79 23.39 2.28
C GLN A 228 2.81 23.95 3.33
N SER A 229 1.91 23.10 3.84
CA SER A 229 1.35 23.23 5.19
C SER A 229 0.84 21.88 5.71
N ARG A 230 1.55 21.32 6.70
CA ARG A 230 1.17 20.12 7.45
C ARG A 230 -0.08 20.37 8.31
N ARG A 231 -1.11 19.51 8.20
CA ARG A 231 -2.10 19.26 9.27
C ARG A 231 -2.62 17.83 9.22
N CYS A 232 -2.32 17.04 10.26
CA CYS A 232 -3.14 15.88 10.61
C CYS A 232 -4.55 16.35 10.97
N SER A 233 -5.59 15.78 10.36
CA SER A 233 -6.98 16.01 10.75
C SER A 233 -7.55 14.76 11.41
N GLU A 234 -7.88 14.86 12.70
CA GLU A 234 -8.72 13.90 13.41
C GLU A 234 -10.19 14.23 13.06
N ARG A 235 -10.94 13.27 12.51
CA ARG A 235 -12.41 13.35 12.46
C ARG A 235 -13.00 12.35 13.47
N MET A 236 -13.72 12.88 14.46
CA MET A 236 -14.52 12.15 15.45
C MET A 236 -15.89 11.77 14.90
#